data_AF-A0A9D1ABS6-F1
#
_entry.id   AF-A0A9D1ABS6-F1
#
_cell.length_a   1.000
_cell.length_b   1.000
_cell.length_c   1.000
_cell.angle_alpha   90.00
_cell.angle_beta   90.00
_cell.angle_gamma   90.00
#
_symmetry.space_group_name_H-M   'P 1'
#
loop_
_entity.id
_entity.type
_entity.pdbx_description
1 polymer ?
#
loop_
_entity_poly.entity_id
_entity_poly.type
_entity_poly.pdbx_seq_one_letter_code
_entity_poly.pdbx_strand_id
1 'polypeptide(L)'
;MRRGGIFRRFLILMLFVIIFPMVFVYSLVSSVFIERLHDNYKKSVHLSAYIATQSIKEAISSAIDISVSIIGDTRVHEFLSYEDGEGYLSRYNSAQSALNRYCLDNNYISQIYVTSISGDKTITVGAAGTYYFTEEEKERMLMSSGAWFWSTEENGRIAVCRLIRNVDNNEEKLEFLS
;
A
#
# COMPACT_ATOMS: atom_id res chain seq x y z
N MET A 1 59.46 15.62 -56.27
CA MET A 1 58.15 15.66 -55.55
C MET A 1 58.23 14.77 -54.31
N ARG A 2 58.39 15.36 -53.11
CA ARG A 2 58.45 14.66 -51.79
C ARG A 2 57.48 15.28 -50.77
N ARG A 3 56.31 15.77 -51.23
CA ARG A 3 55.32 16.46 -50.38
C ARG A 3 54.39 15.53 -49.58
N GLY A 4 54.23 14.26 -49.97
CA GLY A 4 53.33 13.32 -49.28
C GLY A 4 53.81 12.84 -47.89
N GLY A 5 55.12 12.81 -47.65
CA GLY A 5 55.69 12.29 -46.39
C GLY A 5 55.54 13.24 -45.20
N ILE A 6 55.64 14.55 -45.43
CA ILE A 6 55.56 15.57 -44.37
C ILE A 6 54.12 15.75 -43.92
N PHE A 7 53.18 15.83 -44.88
CA PHE A 7 51.76 15.92 -44.58
C PHE A 7 51.25 14.70 -43.80
N ARG A 8 51.66 13.48 -44.19
CA ARG A 8 51.32 12.25 -43.46
C ARG A 8 51.87 12.23 -42.03
N ARG A 9 53.11 12.70 -41.81
CA ARG A 9 53.71 12.81 -40.47
C ARG A 9 53.00 13.86 -39.61
N PHE A 10 52.65 15.00 -40.18
CA PHE A 10 51.88 16.05 -39.51
C PHE A 10 50.48 15.57 -39.12
N LEU A 11 49.81 14.82 -40.00
CA LEU A 11 48.47 14.27 -39.76
C LEU A 11 48.50 13.19 -38.66
N ILE A 12 49.52 12.32 -38.66
CA ILE A 12 49.76 11.37 -37.56
C ILE A 12 50.02 12.11 -36.24
N LEU A 13 50.79 13.19 -36.26
CA LEU A 13 51.09 13.97 -35.06
C LEU A 13 49.83 14.66 -34.52
N MET A 14 48.98 15.21 -35.39
CA MET A 14 47.67 15.75 -34.98
C MET A 14 46.77 14.67 -34.37
N LEU A 15 46.75 13.47 -34.95
CA LEU A 15 45.99 12.33 -34.42
C LEU A 15 46.44 12.00 -32.99
N PHE A 16 47.74 11.89 -32.74
CA PHE A 16 48.27 11.50 -31.42
C PHE A 16 48.27 12.63 -30.39
N VAL A 17 48.45 13.89 -30.80
CA VAL A 17 48.57 15.02 -29.87
C VAL A 17 47.22 15.66 -29.56
N ILE A 18 46.27 15.63 -30.49
CA ILE A 18 45.00 16.32 -30.34
C ILE A 18 43.85 15.32 -30.24
N ILE A 19 43.70 14.44 -31.22
CA ILE A 19 42.51 13.59 -31.33
C ILE A 19 42.49 12.52 -30.22
N PHE A 20 43.58 11.77 -30.04
CA PHE A 20 43.68 10.73 -29.01
C PHE A 20 43.46 11.26 -27.59
N PRO A 21 44.12 12.35 -27.15
CA PRO A 21 43.89 12.93 -25.82
C PRO A 21 42.47 13.44 -25.66
N MET A 22 41.89 14.05 -26.69
CA MET A 22 40.51 14.54 -26.64
C MET A 22 39.49 13.42 -26.48
N VAL A 23 39.65 12.30 -27.22
CA VAL A 23 38.81 11.10 -27.08
C VAL A 23 38.97 10.48 -25.69
N PHE A 24 40.19 10.45 -25.17
CA PHE A 24 40.47 9.93 -23.82
C PHE A 24 39.81 10.77 -22.72
N VAL A 25 39.95 12.10 -22.78
CA VAL A 25 39.27 13.02 -21.85
C VAL A 25 37.76 12.88 -21.95
N TYR A 26 37.22 12.82 -23.16
CA TYR A 26 35.78 12.63 -23.38
C TYR A 26 35.27 11.31 -22.78
N SER A 27 36.00 10.21 -22.97
CA SER A 27 35.68 8.91 -22.39
C SER A 27 35.67 8.95 -20.86
N LEU A 28 36.67 9.58 -20.24
CA LEU A 28 36.75 9.72 -18.78
C LEU A 28 35.60 10.55 -18.22
N VAL A 29 35.33 11.71 -18.81
CA VAL A 29 34.23 12.59 -18.36
C VAL A 29 32.89 11.91 -18.53
N SER A 30 32.67 11.22 -19.66
CA SER A 30 31.43 10.47 -19.90
C SER A 30 31.25 9.33 -18.91
N SER A 31 32.32 8.58 -18.58
CA SER A 31 32.28 7.49 -17.59
C SER A 31 31.87 8.01 -16.22
N VAL A 32 32.51 9.08 -15.73
CA VAL A 32 32.18 9.69 -14.43
C VAL A 32 30.75 10.23 -14.40
N PHE A 33 30.29 10.81 -15.52
CA PHE A 33 28.93 11.34 -15.63
C PHE A 33 27.88 10.21 -15.62
N ILE A 34 28.12 9.13 -16.37
CA ILE A 34 27.24 7.95 -16.39
C ILE A 34 27.16 7.30 -15.00
N GLU A 35 28.29 7.14 -14.32
CA GLU A 35 28.34 6.55 -12.97
C GLU A 35 27.54 7.40 -11.97
N ARG A 36 27.71 8.73 -11.99
CA ARG A 36 26.95 9.65 -11.13
C ARG A 36 25.45 9.64 -11.44
N LEU A 37 25.07 9.59 -12.72
CA LEU A 37 23.66 9.47 -13.11
C LEU A 37 23.06 8.17 -12.61
N HIS A 38 23.79 7.06 -12.76
CA HIS A 38 23.34 5.73 -12.32
C HIS A 38 23.19 5.66 -10.80
N ASP A 39 24.14 6.20 -10.04
CA ASP A 39 24.08 6.25 -8.58
C ASP A 39 22.94 7.13 -8.07
N ASN A 40 22.74 8.30 -8.68
CA ASN A 40 21.63 9.17 -8.33
C ASN A 40 20.28 8.53 -8.67
N TYR A 41 20.19 7.85 -9.81
CA TYR A 41 19.00 7.09 -10.19
C TYR A 41 18.71 5.98 -9.18
N LYS A 42 19.70 5.16 -8.84
CA LYS A 42 19.56 4.11 -7.82
C LYS A 42 19.11 4.67 -6.47
N LYS A 43 19.74 5.75 -6.00
CA LYS A 43 19.35 6.42 -4.75
C LYS A 43 17.90 6.91 -4.79
N SER A 44 17.49 7.52 -5.90
CA SER A 44 16.11 7.97 -6.09
C SER A 44 15.13 6.79 -6.04
N VAL A 45 15.40 5.71 -6.77
CA VAL A 45 14.57 4.50 -6.78
C VAL A 45 14.49 3.88 -5.39
N HIS A 46 15.62 3.75 -4.67
CA HIS A 46 15.63 3.24 -3.31
C HIS A 46 14.83 4.12 -2.34
N LEU A 47 14.95 5.45 -2.46
CA LEU A 47 14.19 6.38 -1.63
C LEU A 47 12.69 6.28 -1.91
N SER A 48 12.28 6.23 -3.19
CA SER A 48 10.89 6.04 -3.58
C SER A 48 10.32 4.71 -3.08
N ALA A 49 11.08 3.61 -3.21
CA ALA A 49 10.69 2.31 -2.69
C ALA A 49 10.57 2.31 -1.17
N TYR A 50 11.48 2.98 -0.47
CA TYR A 50 11.44 3.14 0.99
C TYR A 50 10.19 3.91 1.42
N ILE A 51 9.90 5.06 0.80
CA ILE A 51 8.70 5.86 1.08
C ILE A 51 7.44 5.05 0.84
N ALA A 52 7.34 4.35 -0.31
CA ALA A 52 6.19 3.50 -0.62
C ALA A 52 6.00 2.38 0.42
N THR A 53 7.10 1.71 0.82
CA THR A 53 7.07 0.66 1.85
C THR A 53 6.61 1.22 3.20
N GLN A 54 7.09 2.40 3.57
CA GLN A 54 6.71 3.06 4.81
C GLN A 54 5.22 3.45 4.81
N SER A 55 4.71 4.01 3.71
CA SER A 55 3.29 4.32 3.58
C SER A 55 2.40 3.07 3.63
N ILE A 56 2.82 1.97 2.99
CA ILE A 56 2.11 0.69 3.09
C ILE A 56 2.09 0.18 4.53
N LYS A 57 3.23 0.24 5.22
CA LYS A 57 3.33 -0.18 6.62
C LYS A 57 2.40 0.63 7.53
N GLU A 58 2.36 1.95 7.35
CA GLU A 58 1.48 2.83 8.12
C GLU A 58 0.01 2.56 7.82
N ALA A 59 -0.36 2.34 6.56
CA ALA A 59 -1.72 1.98 6.17
C ALA A 59 -2.17 0.63 6.78
N ILE A 60 -1.30 -0.38 6.76
CA ILE A 60 -1.58 -1.69 7.39
C ILE A 60 -1.72 -1.54 8.91
N SER A 61 -0.80 -0.83 9.56
CA SER A 61 -0.84 -0.63 11.02
C SER A 61 -2.14 0.07 11.43
N SER A 62 -2.52 1.11 10.68
CA SER A 62 -3.77 1.82 10.85
C SER A 62 -5.01 0.92 10.68
N ALA A 63 -5.03 0.06 9.66
CA ALA A 63 -6.12 -0.89 9.46
C ALA A 63 -6.25 -1.85 10.66
N ILE A 64 -5.12 -2.33 11.18
CA ILE A 64 -5.08 -3.21 12.35
C ILE A 64 -5.64 -2.49 13.59
N ASP A 65 -5.15 -1.29 13.89
CA ASP A 65 -5.58 -0.50 15.05
C ASP A 65 -7.08 -0.19 15.01
N ILE A 66 -7.59 0.17 13.83
CA ILE A 66 -9.02 0.44 13.63
C ILE A 66 -9.82 -0.85 13.82
N SER A 67 -9.40 -1.99 13.28
CA SER A 67 -10.13 -3.24 13.50
C SER A 67 -10.16 -3.66 14.97
N VAL A 68 -9.05 -3.53 15.70
CA VAL A 68 -9.05 -3.77 17.16
C VAL A 68 -10.03 -2.82 17.87
N SER A 69 -10.06 -1.55 17.47
CA SER A 69 -10.99 -0.57 18.03
C SER A 69 -12.45 -0.91 17.73
N ILE A 70 -12.77 -1.36 16.51
CA ILE A 70 -14.12 -1.78 16.10
C ILE A 70 -14.59 -2.99 16.91
N ILE A 71 -13.70 -3.97 17.15
CA ILE A 71 -14.00 -5.15 17.96
C ILE A 71 -14.43 -4.74 19.38
N GLY A 72 -13.78 -3.72 19.94
CA GLY A 72 -14.11 -3.19 21.26
C GLY A 72 -15.27 -2.20 21.30
N ASP A 73 -15.84 -1.76 20.18
CA ASP A 73 -16.88 -0.74 20.16
C ASP A 73 -18.26 -1.35 20.48
N THR A 74 -18.76 -1.03 21.68
CA THR A 74 -20.04 -1.54 22.16
C THR A 74 -21.21 -1.20 21.26
N ARG A 75 -21.18 -0.08 20.53
CA ARG A 75 -22.29 0.34 19.66
C ARG A 75 -22.37 -0.52 18.40
N VAL A 76 -21.21 -0.91 17.87
CA VAL A 76 -21.13 -1.83 16.73
C VAL A 76 -21.66 -3.19 17.16
N HIS A 77 -21.22 -3.69 18.31
CA HIS A 77 -21.69 -4.97 18.85
C HIS A 77 -23.19 -4.97 19.16
N GLU A 78 -23.69 -3.91 19.78
CA GLU A 78 -25.11 -3.72 20.09
C GLU A 78 -25.95 -3.74 18.82
N PHE A 79 -25.54 -3.08 17.74
CA PHE A 79 -26.28 -3.12 16.47
C PHE A 79 -26.27 -4.52 15.84
N LEU A 80 -25.10 -5.15 15.73
CA LEU A 80 -24.97 -6.45 15.07
C LEU A 80 -25.78 -7.55 15.79
N SER A 81 -25.89 -7.47 17.11
CA SER A 81 -26.61 -8.45 17.94
C SER A 81 -28.11 -8.14 18.11
N TYR A 82 -28.58 -6.96 17.69
CA TYR A 82 -29.96 -6.52 17.94
C TYR A 82 -30.96 -7.09 16.94
N GLU A 83 -31.97 -7.83 17.38
CA GLU A 83 -33.06 -8.28 16.50
C GLU A 83 -33.92 -7.11 16.01
N ASP A 84 -34.40 -7.20 14.77
CA ASP A 84 -35.17 -6.14 14.14
C ASP A 84 -36.38 -5.74 14.99
N GLY A 85 -36.50 -4.46 15.28
CA GLY A 85 -37.54 -3.95 16.18
C GLY A 85 -37.47 -2.44 16.41
N GLU A 86 -38.23 -1.94 17.37
CA GLU A 86 -38.19 -0.53 17.75
C GLU A 86 -36.76 -0.12 18.15
N GLY A 87 -36.27 0.99 17.60
CA GLY A 87 -34.91 1.46 17.88
C GLY A 87 -33.80 0.91 16.98
N TYR A 88 -34.11 0.03 16.00
CA TYR A 88 -33.13 -0.45 15.01
C TYR A 88 -32.36 0.70 14.35
N LEU A 89 -33.09 1.69 13.81
CA LEU A 89 -32.48 2.84 13.12
C LEU A 89 -31.59 3.67 14.05
N SER A 90 -31.97 3.83 15.32
CA SER A 90 -31.18 4.56 16.30
C SER A 90 -29.85 3.86 16.57
N ARG A 91 -29.88 2.53 16.72
CA ARG A 91 -28.69 1.70 16.92
C ARG A 91 -27.79 1.69 15.68
N TYR A 92 -28.38 1.57 14.50
CA TYR A 92 -27.65 1.68 13.23
C TYR A 92 -26.93 3.03 13.12
N ASN A 93 -27.63 4.15 13.35
CA ASN A 93 -27.03 5.49 13.27
C ASN A 93 -25.93 5.69 14.31
N SER A 94 -26.09 5.13 15.51
CA SER A 94 -25.07 5.16 16.56
C SER A 94 -23.81 4.39 16.15
N ALA A 95 -23.96 3.16 15.63
CA ALA A 95 -22.85 2.35 15.15
C ALA A 95 -22.18 2.98 13.92
N GLN A 96 -22.97 3.51 12.97
CA GLN A 96 -22.46 4.20 11.80
C GLN A 96 -21.67 5.46 12.19
N SER A 97 -22.17 6.27 13.12
CA SER A 97 -21.46 7.45 13.63
C SER A 97 -20.17 7.08 14.37
N ALA A 98 -20.13 5.92 15.02
CA ALA A 98 -18.93 5.40 15.64
C ALA A 98 -17.86 5.08 14.59
N LEU A 99 -18.24 4.30 13.56
CA LEU A 99 -17.33 3.88 12.51
C LEU A 99 -16.85 5.06 11.65
N ASN A 100 -17.72 6.03 11.37
CA ASN A 100 -17.38 7.15 10.49
C ASN A 100 -16.24 8.02 11.05
N ARG A 101 -16.07 8.07 12.37
CA ARG A 101 -14.94 8.77 13.00
C ARG A 101 -13.60 8.17 12.62
N TYR A 102 -13.50 6.84 12.51
CA TYR A 102 -12.27 6.18 12.08
C TYR A 102 -11.87 6.54 10.64
N CYS A 103 -12.84 6.81 9.74
CA CYS A 103 -12.55 7.27 8.39
C CYS A 103 -12.18 8.76 8.33
N LEU A 104 -12.74 9.60 9.21
CA LEU A 104 -12.47 11.04 9.23
C LEU A 104 -11.10 11.36 9.85
N ASP A 105 -10.69 10.59 10.85
CA ASP A 105 -9.46 10.81 11.59
C ASP A 105 -8.24 10.11 10.93
N ASN A 106 -8.44 9.46 9.77
CA ASN A 106 -7.44 8.61 9.14
C ASN A 106 -7.30 8.84 7.63
N ASN A 107 -6.08 9.16 7.18
CA ASN A 107 -5.80 9.41 5.76
C ASN A 107 -5.55 8.13 4.93
N TYR A 108 -5.43 6.98 5.58
CA TYR A 108 -5.13 5.69 4.93
C TYR A 108 -6.39 4.84 4.70
N ILE A 109 -7.44 5.05 5.49
CA ILE A 109 -8.67 4.27 5.42
C ILE A 109 -9.77 5.06 4.72
N SER A 110 -10.11 4.66 3.50
CA SER A 110 -11.16 5.31 2.72
C SER A 110 -12.56 4.80 3.02
N GLN A 111 -12.70 3.54 3.45
CA GLN A 111 -13.98 2.89 3.67
C GLN A 111 -13.86 1.80 4.74
N ILE A 112 -14.89 1.64 5.56
CA ILE A 112 -15.05 0.53 6.49
C ILE A 112 -16.38 -0.16 6.19
N TYR A 113 -16.33 -1.48 6.06
CA TYR A 113 -17.48 -2.35 5.89
C TYR A 113 -17.50 -3.38 7.03
N VAL A 114 -18.60 -3.41 7.77
CA VAL A 114 -18.82 -4.37 8.86
C VAL A 114 -20.10 -5.14 8.56
N THR A 115 -20.06 -6.46 8.72
CA THR A 115 -21.21 -7.33 8.48
C THR A 115 -21.35 -8.35 9.61
N SER A 116 -22.58 -8.77 9.90
CA SER A 116 -22.83 -9.94 10.74
C SER A 116 -22.32 -11.22 10.07
N ILE A 117 -22.07 -12.27 10.85
CA ILE A 117 -21.62 -13.57 10.31
C ILE A 117 -22.62 -14.15 9.32
N SER A 118 -23.91 -13.95 9.57
CA SER A 118 -25.03 -14.35 8.69
C SER A 118 -25.18 -13.44 7.45
N GLY A 119 -24.53 -12.27 7.42
CA GLY A 119 -24.60 -11.31 6.32
C GLY A 119 -25.91 -10.50 6.24
N ASP A 120 -26.82 -10.69 7.20
CA ASP A 120 -28.12 -10.02 7.26
C ASP A 120 -28.03 -8.55 7.71
N LYS A 121 -26.97 -8.19 8.44
CA LYS A 121 -26.74 -6.83 8.93
C LYS A 121 -25.43 -6.29 8.43
N THR A 122 -25.46 -5.08 7.88
CA THR A 122 -24.29 -4.42 7.33
C THR A 122 -24.22 -2.97 7.77
N ILE A 123 -23.01 -2.49 8.02
CA ILE A 123 -22.72 -1.07 8.23
C ILE A 123 -21.58 -0.70 7.28
N THR A 124 -21.77 0.38 6.52
CA THR A 124 -20.77 0.92 5.61
C THR A 124 -20.58 2.40 5.91
N VAL A 125 -19.32 2.83 6.00
CA VAL A 125 -18.92 4.24 6.17
C VAL A 125 -17.70 4.56 5.29
N GLY A 126 -17.52 5.85 4.97
CA GLY A 126 -16.39 6.34 4.17
C GLY A 126 -16.78 6.80 2.76
N ALA A 127 -15.80 6.88 1.87
CA ALA A 127 -15.94 7.40 0.52
C ALA A 127 -16.83 6.50 -0.36
N ALA A 128 -17.72 7.11 -1.15
CA ALA A 128 -18.57 6.40 -2.09
C ALA A 128 -17.72 5.76 -3.20
N GLY A 129 -17.89 4.45 -3.38
CA GLY A 129 -17.02 3.64 -4.23
C GLY A 129 -16.91 2.26 -3.59
N THR A 130 -18.05 1.57 -3.55
CA THR A 130 -18.26 0.32 -2.85
C THR A 130 -17.39 -0.78 -3.42
N TYR A 131 -16.18 -0.93 -2.87
CA TYR A 131 -15.51 -2.20 -2.96
C TYR A 131 -16.39 -3.23 -2.24
N TYR A 132 -16.85 -4.22 -2.99
CA TYR A 132 -17.63 -5.34 -2.49
C TYR A 132 -16.76 -6.58 -2.60
N PHE A 133 -16.62 -7.30 -1.49
CA PHE A 133 -15.97 -8.59 -1.50
C PHE A 133 -16.69 -9.54 -2.44
N THR A 134 -15.94 -10.24 -3.29
CA THR A 134 -16.44 -11.35 -4.09
C THR A 134 -16.87 -12.51 -3.17
N GLU A 135 -17.69 -13.44 -3.67
CA GLU A 135 -18.07 -14.62 -2.89
C GLU A 135 -16.85 -15.46 -2.50
N GLU A 136 -15.86 -15.58 -3.38
CA GLU A 136 -14.60 -16.26 -3.11
C GLU A 136 -13.81 -15.57 -1.97
N GLU A 137 -13.79 -14.23 -1.94
CA GLU A 137 -13.15 -13.48 -0.86
C GLU A 137 -13.89 -13.63 0.47
N LYS A 138 -15.22 -13.70 0.44
CA LYS A 138 -16.04 -13.97 1.63
C LYS A 138 -15.83 -15.39 2.15
N GLU A 139 -15.74 -16.39 1.28
CA GLU A 139 -15.42 -17.77 1.67
C GLU A 139 -14.03 -17.84 2.32
N ARG A 140 -13.03 -17.19 1.73
CA ARG A 140 -11.69 -17.09 2.33
C ARG A 140 -11.71 -16.39 3.68
N MET A 141 -12.52 -15.35 3.85
CA MET A 141 -12.72 -14.67 5.13
C MET A 141 -13.31 -15.60 6.18
N LEU A 142 -14.31 -16.40 5.82
CA LEU A 142 -14.94 -17.36 6.74
C LEU A 142 -13.99 -18.50 7.15
N MET A 143 -13.11 -18.91 6.23
CA MET A 143 -12.08 -19.92 6.46
C MET A 143 -10.86 -19.39 7.21
N SER A 144 -10.68 -18.07 7.34
CA SER A 144 -9.43 -17.50 7.86
C SER A 144 -9.25 -17.61 9.38
N SER A 145 -10.24 -18.16 10.11
CA SER A 145 -10.25 -18.17 11.59
C SER A 145 -9.96 -16.80 12.23
N GLY A 146 -10.28 -15.70 11.53
CA GLY A 146 -9.97 -14.35 12.01
C GLY A 146 -8.58 -13.84 11.63
N ALA A 147 -7.83 -14.56 10.79
CA ALA A 147 -6.61 -14.05 10.16
C ALA A 147 -6.94 -12.97 9.12
N TRP A 148 -5.98 -12.06 8.96
CA TRP A 148 -6.03 -11.01 7.95
C TRP A 148 -5.83 -11.58 6.55
N PHE A 149 -6.63 -11.10 5.60
CA PHE A 149 -6.33 -11.26 4.19
C PHE A 149 -6.46 -9.90 3.49
N TRP A 150 -5.75 -9.79 2.38
CA TRP A 150 -5.82 -8.63 1.51
C TRP A 150 -6.37 -9.04 0.15
N SER A 151 -6.99 -8.06 -0.49
CA SER A 151 -7.32 -8.11 -1.90
C SER A 151 -6.96 -6.78 -2.55
N THR A 152 -6.83 -6.79 -3.87
CA THR A 152 -6.46 -5.62 -4.67
C THR A 152 -7.61 -5.23 -5.57
N GLU A 153 -8.00 -3.97 -5.52
CA GLU A 153 -8.93 -3.38 -6.45
C GLU A 153 -8.26 -3.11 -7.81
N GLU A 154 -9.07 -3.11 -8.89
CA GLU A 154 -8.59 -2.79 -10.25
C GLU A 154 -7.94 -1.39 -10.35
N ASN A 155 -8.32 -0.47 -9.47
CA ASN A 155 -7.80 0.89 -9.41
C ASN A 155 -6.48 1.01 -8.61
N GLY A 156 -5.91 -0.12 -8.16
CA GLY A 156 -4.68 -0.17 -7.36
C GLY A 156 -4.86 0.08 -5.87
N ARG A 157 -6.09 0.20 -5.36
CA ARG A 157 -6.37 0.21 -3.92
C ARG A 157 -6.24 -1.19 -3.33
N ILE A 158 -5.96 -1.24 -2.03
CA ILE A 158 -5.86 -2.48 -1.27
C ILE A 158 -7.04 -2.53 -0.32
N ALA A 159 -7.82 -3.60 -0.41
CA ALA A 159 -8.81 -3.95 0.57
C ALA A 159 -8.19 -4.88 1.60
N VAL A 160 -8.31 -4.52 2.87
CA VAL A 160 -7.84 -5.34 3.99
C VAL A 160 -9.07 -5.80 4.76
N CYS A 161 -9.12 -7.10 5.05
CA CYS A 161 -10.31 -7.73 5.58
C CYS A 161 -9.94 -8.78 6.61
N ARG A 162 -10.84 -8.90 7.58
CA ARG A 162 -10.70 -9.78 8.72
C ARG A 162 -12.08 -10.16 9.21
N LEU A 163 -12.24 -11.43 9.55
CA LEU A 163 -13.44 -11.87 10.24
C LEU A 163 -13.36 -11.49 11.72
N ILE A 164 -14.33 -10.73 12.20
CA ILE A 164 -14.48 -10.38 13.62
C ILE A 164 -15.43 -11.41 14.24
N ARG A 165 -14.89 -12.41 14.93
CA ARG A 165 -15.66 -13.36 15.75
C ARG A 165 -15.56 -12.99 17.23
N ASN A 166 -16.54 -13.42 18.01
CA ASN A 166 -16.67 -13.05 19.42
C ASN A 166 -15.40 -13.37 20.21
N VAL A 167 -14.92 -12.38 20.99
CA VAL A 167 -13.73 -12.43 21.84
C VAL A 167 -13.86 -13.47 22.98
N ASP A 168 -15.05 -14.03 23.16
CA ASP A 168 -15.35 -15.09 24.13
C ASP A 168 -14.90 -16.49 23.68
N ASN A 169 -14.45 -16.67 22.44
CA ASN A 169 -13.85 -17.92 21.99
C ASN A 169 -12.37 -18.00 22.42
N ASN A 170 -12.08 -18.80 23.47
CA ASN A 170 -10.76 -18.90 24.08
C ASN A 170 -9.66 -19.44 23.14
N GLU A 171 -9.98 -20.28 22.16
CA GLU A 171 -8.99 -20.82 21.21
C GLU A 171 -8.49 -19.76 20.23
N GLU A 172 -9.36 -18.83 19.83
CA GLU A 172 -9.03 -17.77 18.85
C GLU A 172 -8.34 -16.56 19.51
N LYS A 173 -8.53 -16.35 20.82
CA LYS A 173 -7.92 -15.26 21.60
C LYS A 173 -6.38 -15.26 21.55
N LEU A 174 -5.76 -16.42 21.36
CA LEU A 174 -4.32 -16.58 21.23
C LEU A 174 -3.78 -16.05 19.89
N GLU A 175 -4.55 -16.21 18.80
CA GLU A 175 -4.19 -15.68 17.46
C GLU A 175 -4.46 -14.18 17.32
N PHE A 176 -5.29 -13.60 18.20
CA PHE A 176 -5.45 -12.14 18.30
C PHE A 176 -4.25 -11.43 18.94
N LEU A 177 -3.43 -12.15 19.73
CA LEU A 177 -2.32 -11.60 20.52
C LEU A 177 -0.92 -11.96 19.97
N SER A 178 -0.84 -12.90 19.01
CA SER A 178 0.39 -13.30 18.32
C SER A 178 0.68 -12.44 17.11
#